data_AF-A0A1Z5TB56-F1
#
_entry.id   AF-A0A1Z5TB56-F1
#
_cell.length_a   1.000
_cell.length_b   1.000
_cell.length_c   1.000
_cell.angle_alpha   90.00
_cell.angle_beta   90.00
_cell.angle_gamma   90.00
#
_symmetry.space_group_name_H-M   'P 1'
#
loop_
_entity.id
_entity.type
_entity.pdbx_description
1 polymer ?
#
loop_
_entity_poly.entity_id
_entity_poly.type
_entity_poly.pdbx_seq_one_letter_code
_entity_poly.pdbx_strand_id
1 'polypeptide(L)'
;MPPPPPLFRRRLLLLQLLFATHSLPSWPAFPRSLPNKMADDSDQITAFKQGLSKLLKNGSLTDLTFVYGALTHKVHKVILCAHSDYFAALPNFVEGETNTIRFKAIGDDDDDEACDDPEAIKLMIHYFYHLDYTATIASNTSPSSASGTGLASKAFPPPEKKNGGKASFEHTTTRALASSSHDDDMVMHAKVFAAAVKYQVAALSKLAAKKFKEAVEVNWRHETFAEAVHTVYSTTPADIRALRDVATTTLDRHADTLLQLGEVVQVVKASKEIMFDLLCKGRGLASVEPKASSSSSNMRDDRAPVYGNTYHGRSYGFVCSNGCKHFYDNGYSYDDDYDDDYAD
;
A
#
# COMPACT_ATOMS: atom_id res chain seq x y z
N MET A 1 -18.82 -42.05 26.27
CA MET A 1 -18.56 -40.60 26.44
C MET A 1 -19.55 -40.04 27.45
N PRO A 2 -19.10 -39.29 28.48
CA PRO A 2 -19.99 -38.60 29.40
C PRO A 2 -20.59 -37.33 28.74
N PRO A 3 -21.81 -36.90 29.12
CA PRO A 3 -22.38 -35.64 28.63
C PRO A 3 -21.71 -34.42 29.30
N PRO A 4 -21.63 -33.27 28.61
CA PRO A 4 -20.96 -32.07 29.11
C PRO A 4 -21.74 -31.33 30.23
N PRO A 5 -21.04 -30.58 31.11
CA PRO A 5 -21.59 -29.97 32.34
C PRO A 5 -22.46 -28.71 32.11
N PRO A 6 -23.25 -28.31 33.13
CA PRO A 6 -24.46 -27.52 32.96
C PRO A 6 -24.18 -26.02 33.07
N LEU A 7 -23.52 -25.43 32.07
CA LEU A 7 -23.46 -23.95 31.94
C LEU A 7 -23.91 -23.43 30.57
N PHE A 8 -24.26 -24.31 29.63
CA PHE A 8 -24.82 -23.94 28.33
C PHE A 8 -26.35 -23.85 28.28
N ARG A 9 -27.06 -24.14 29.38
CA ARG A 9 -28.54 -24.10 29.43
C ARG A 9 -29.15 -22.79 29.94
N ARG A 10 -28.35 -21.82 30.40
CA ARG A 10 -28.89 -20.53 30.90
C ARG A 10 -28.81 -19.35 29.93
N ARG A 11 -28.13 -19.46 28.80
CA ARG A 11 -28.17 -18.43 27.74
C ARG A 11 -29.17 -18.69 26.62
N LEU A 12 -29.77 -19.89 26.55
CA LEU A 12 -30.78 -20.22 25.54
C LEU A 12 -32.23 -20.03 26.03
N LEU A 13 -32.45 -19.91 27.35
CA LEU A 13 -33.79 -19.64 27.91
C LEU A 13 -34.13 -18.14 28.02
N LEU A 14 -33.14 -17.23 27.95
CA LEU A 14 -33.41 -15.80 27.87
C LEU A 14 -33.70 -15.29 26.45
N LEU A 15 -33.41 -16.08 25.40
CA LEU A 15 -33.78 -15.76 24.01
C LEU A 15 -35.08 -16.45 23.55
N GLN A 16 -35.63 -17.40 24.31
CA GLN A 16 -36.90 -18.07 23.99
C GLN A 16 -38.10 -17.61 24.82
N LEU A 17 -37.92 -16.68 25.78
CA LEU A 17 -39.01 -16.09 26.56
C LEU A 17 -39.41 -14.67 26.12
N LEU A 18 -38.86 -14.17 24.99
CA LEU A 18 -39.29 -12.92 24.35
C LEU A 18 -40.10 -13.13 23.05
N PHE A 19 -40.41 -14.37 22.68
CA PHE A 19 -41.23 -14.71 21.50
C PHE A 19 -42.48 -15.52 21.85
N ALA A 20 -43.10 -15.23 22.98
CA ALA A 20 -44.45 -15.70 23.27
C ALA A 20 -45.27 -14.53 23.80
N THR A 21 -46.36 -14.22 23.08
CA THR A 21 -47.39 -13.21 23.35
C THR A 21 -47.22 -11.81 22.74
N HIS A 22 -46.90 -11.67 21.46
CA HIS A 22 -47.50 -10.62 20.62
C HIS A 22 -47.57 -11.10 19.17
N SER A 23 -48.73 -10.93 18.52
CA SER A 23 -48.90 -11.19 17.09
C SER A 23 -47.84 -10.45 16.29
N LEU A 24 -47.03 -11.19 15.53
CA LEU A 24 -46.10 -10.60 14.57
C LEU A 24 -46.92 -9.88 13.49
N PRO A 25 -46.61 -8.62 13.16
CA PRO A 25 -47.23 -7.96 12.01
C PRO A 25 -46.83 -8.73 10.75
N SER A 26 -47.82 -9.10 9.94
CA SER A 26 -47.61 -9.74 8.65
C SER A 26 -46.63 -8.91 7.83
N TRP A 27 -45.48 -9.50 7.45
CA TRP A 27 -44.59 -8.88 6.48
C TRP A 27 -45.38 -8.61 5.20
N PRO A 28 -45.32 -7.40 4.63
CA PRO A 28 -45.94 -7.15 3.33
C PRO A 28 -45.26 -8.06 2.30
N ALA A 29 -46.08 -8.68 1.44
CA ALA A 29 -45.60 -9.50 0.35
C ALA A 29 -44.57 -8.71 -0.48
N PHE A 30 -43.39 -9.31 -0.69
CA PHE A 30 -42.38 -8.74 -1.57
C PHE A 30 -43.00 -8.49 -2.96
N PRO A 31 -42.95 -7.25 -3.50
CA PRO A 31 -43.43 -7.01 -4.84
C PRO A 31 -42.60 -7.83 -5.84
N ARG A 32 -43.29 -8.63 -6.66
CA ARG A 32 -42.72 -9.28 -7.84
C ARG A 32 -42.18 -8.20 -8.79
N SER A 33 -40.92 -8.38 -9.17
CA SER A 33 -40.19 -7.69 -10.25
C SER A 33 -40.22 -6.16 -10.24
N LEU A 34 -39.15 -5.56 -9.74
CA LEU A 34 -38.79 -4.17 -10.06
C LEU A 34 -38.36 -4.08 -11.54
N PRO A 35 -38.70 -2.98 -12.24
CA PRO A 35 -38.19 -2.72 -13.58
C PRO A 35 -36.67 -2.65 -13.54
N ASN A 36 -36.02 -3.38 -14.45
CA ASN A 36 -34.58 -3.43 -14.62
C ASN A 36 -34.10 -2.08 -15.20
N LYS A 37 -34.02 -1.06 -14.34
CA LYS A 37 -33.37 0.21 -14.65
C LYS A 37 -32.02 0.13 -13.95
N MET A 38 -30.96 0.16 -14.75
CA MET A 38 -29.55 0.26 -14.33
C MET A 38 -29.37 1.51 -13.45
N ALA A 39 -29.80 1.43 -12.20
CA ALA A 39 -29.58 2.44 -11.19
C ALA A 39 -28.12 2.29 -10.75
N ASP A 40 -27.27 2.96 -11.52
CA ASP A 40 -25.91 3.38 -11.23
C ASP A 40 -25.20 2.65 -10.08
N ASP A 41 -24.56 1.52 -10.38
CA ASP A 41 -23.69 0.79 -9.44
C ASP A 41 -22.62 1.73 -8.82
N SER A 42 -22.27 2.83 -9.50
CA SER A 42 -21.35 3.86 -9.02
C SER A 42 -21.86 4.58 -7.77
N ASP A 43 -23.16 4.83 -7.66
CA ASP A 43 -23.76 5.57 -6.54
C ASP A 43 -23.67 4.77 -5.25
N GLN A 44 -23.91 3.45 -5.32
CA GLN A 44 -23.84 2.55 -4.17
C GLN A 44 -22.40 2.42 -3.65
N ILE A 45 -21.44 2.24 -4.57
CA ILE A 45 -20.01 2.19 -4.23
C ILE A 45 -19.55 3.52 -3.62
N THR A 46 -20.01 4.65 -4.17
CA THR A 46 -19.68 5.98 -3.67
C THR A 46 -20.24 6.21 -2.27
N ALA A 47 -21.50 5.85 -2.02
CA ALA A 47 -22.12 5.94 -0.70
C ALA A 47 -21.38 5.06 0.33
N PHE A 48 -20.96 3.86 -0.07
CA PHE A 48 -20.15 2.96 0.78
C PHE A 48 -18.79 3.58 1.15
N LYS A 49 -18.04 4.10 0.15
CA LYS A 49 -16.76 4.81 0.39
C LYS A 49 -16.94 6.01 1.32
N GLN A 50 -18.02 6.78 1.15
CA GLN A 50 -18.33 7.89 2.05
C GLN A 50 -18.61 7.41 3.48
N GLY A 51 -19.28 6.27 3.64
CA GLY A 51 -19.50 5.62 4.93
C GLY A 51 -18.17 5.26 5.63
N LEU A 52 -17.26 4.61 4.91
CA LEU A 52 -15.92 4.28 5.43
C LEU A 52 -15.13 5.53 5.82
N SER A 53 -15.08 6.54 4.93
CA SER A 53 -14.40 7.82 5.22
C SER A 53 -14.95 8.50 6.49
N LYS A 54 -16.27 8.44 6.72
CA LYS A 54 -16.89 8.97 7.94
C LYS A 54 -16.46 8.22 9.20
N LEU A 55 -16.33 6.89 9.14
CA LEU A 55 -15.85 6.08 10.26
C LEU A 55 -14.42 6.46 10.67
N LEU A 56 -13.53 6.69 9.70
CA LEU A 56 -12.17 7.15 10.01
C LEU A 56 -12.18 8.53 10.68
N LYS A 57 -13.01 9.46 10.18
CA LYS A 57 -13.06 10.84 10.68
C LYS A 57 -13.66 10.96 12.09
N ASN A 58 -14.72 10.21 12.37
CA ASN A 58 -15.41 10.29 13.66
C ASN A 58 -14.79 9.38 14.73
N GLY A 59 -14.01 8.37 14.34
CA GLY A 59 -13.37 7.40 15.23
C GLY A 59 -14.35 6.47 15.98
N SER A 60 -15.62 6.40 15.56
CA SER A 60 -16.64 5.58 16.22
C SER A 60 -16.37 4.09 15.96
N LEU A 61 -16.40 3.25 16.99
CA LEU A 61 -16.13 1.81 16.90
C LEU A 61 -14.68 1.45 16.56
N THR A 62 -13.75 2.39 16.72
CA THR A 62 -12.32 2.09 16.61
C THR A 62 -11.86 1.17 17.73
N ASP A 63 -11.08 0.17 17.39
CA ASP A 63 -10.63 -0.93 18.26
C ASP A 63 -9.13 -1.23 18.09
N LEU A 64 -8.42 -0.42 17.31
CA LEU A 64 -6.97 -0.49 17.12
C LEU A 64 -6.38 0.91 16.96
N THR A 65 -5.13 1.08 17.40
CA THR A 65 -4.38 2.33 17.28
C THR A 65 -3.09 2.10 16.49
N PHE A 66 -2.86 2.91 15.46
CA PHE A 66 -1.60 2.96 14.72
C PHE A 66 -0.76 4.13 15.23
N VAL A 67 0.51 3.88 15.50
CA VAL A 67 1.50 4.89 15.89
C VAL A 67 2.65 4.84 14.88
N TYR A 68 2.89 5.93 14.17
CA TYR A 68 3.93 6.02 13.14
C TYR A 68 4.59 7.40 13.20
N GLY A 69 5.89 7.42 13.50
CA GLY A 69 6.57 8.64 13.92
C GLY A 69 5.89 9.28 15.14
N ALA A 70 5.62 10.58 15.08
CA ALA A 70 4.90 11.33 16.12
C ALA A 70 3.36 11.26 15.99
N LEU A 71 2.84 10.60 14.95
CA LEU A 71 1.42 10.58 14.64
C LEU A 71 0.74 9.34 15.22
N THR A 72 -0.54 9.50 15.59
CA THR A 72 -1.36 8.42 16.12
C THR A 72 -2.75 8.45 15.50
N HIS A 73 -3.16 7.35 14.85
CA HIS A 73 -4.47 7.21 14.20
C HIS A 73 -5.26 6.04 14.80
N LYS A 74 -6.52 6.28 15.16
CA LYS A 74 -7.45 5.22 15.56
C LYS A 74 -8.09 4.60 14.33
N VAL A 75 -8.10 3.27 14.26
CA VAL A 75 -8.54 2.50 13.10
C VAL A 75 -9.40 1.30 13.53
N HIS A 76 -10.00 0.62 12.56
CA HIS A 76 -10.93 -0.49 12.77
C HIS A 76 -10.31 -1.79 12.27
N LYS A 77 -10.12 -2.77 13.16
CA LYS A 77 -9.55 -4.09 12.83
C LYS A 77 -10.29 -4.74 11.68
N VAL A 78 -11.63 -4.74 11.72
CA VAL A 78 -12.46 -5.39 10.69
C VAL A 78 -12.21 -4.83 9.29
N ILE A 79 -11.93 -3.52 9.17
CA ILE A 79 -11.61 -2.90 7.88
C ILE A 79 -10.21 -3.34 7.45
N LEU A 80 -9.23 -3.31 8.35
CA LEU A 80 -7.85 -3.70 8.04
C LEU A 80 -7.74 -5.17 7.60
N CYS A 81 -8.35 -6.09 8.34
CA CYS A 81 -8.33 -7.52 8.05
C CYS A 81 -9.01 -7.86 6.71
N ALA A 82 -9.99 -7.05 6.27
CA ALA A 82 -10.60 -7.22 4.96
C ALA A 82 -9.63 -6.88 3.80
N HIS A 83 -8.59 -6.11 4.07
CA HIS A 83 -7.62 -5.65 3.08
C HIS A 83 -6.25 -6.34 3.16
N SER A 84 -5.94 -7.03 4.26
CA SER A 84 -4.58 -7.49 4.57
C SER A 84 -4.57 -8.76 5.41
N ASP A 85 -3.86 -9.76 4.90
CA ASP A 85 -3.60 -11.01 5.63
C ASP A 85 -2.69 -10.77 6.85
N TYR A 86 -1.78 -9.79 6.76
CA TYR A 86 -0.95 -9.35 7.89
C TYR A 86 -1.83 -8.85 9.04
N PHE A 87 -2.77 -7.95 8.77
CA PHE A 87 -3.66 -7.44 9.81
C PHE A 87 -4.71 -8.47 10.25
N ALA A 88 -5.12 -9.39 9.38
CA ALA A 88 -5.98 -10.51 9.75
C ALA A 88 -5.32 -11.44 10.79
N ALA A 89 -3.99 -11.54 10.77
CA ALA A 89 -3.23 -12.34 11.72
C ALA A 89 -3.00 -11.66 13.08
N LEU A 90 -3.42 -10.40 13.27
CA LEU A 90 -3.21 -9.64 14.53
C LEU A 90 -3.56 -10.39 15.82
N PRO A 91 -4.65 -11.17 15.91
CA PRO A 91 -4.97 -11.91 17.13
C PRO A 91 -3.90 -12.90 17.61
N ASN A 92 -2.93 -13.24 16.73
CA ASN A 92 -1.85 -14.18 17.04
C ASN A 92 -0.58 -13.47 17.58
N PHE A 93 -0.61 -12.15 17.72
CA PHE A 93 0.55 -11.34 18.11
C PHE A 93 0.21 -10.41 19.29
N VAL A 94 1.25 -9.92 19.99
CA VAL A 94 1.12 -9.02 21.14
C VAL A 94 0.45 -7.70 20.79
N GLU A 95 0.57 -7.24 19.54
CA GLU A 95 -0.11 -6.08 18.99
C GLU A 95 -1.64 -6.27 18.96
N GLY A 96 -2.10 -7.51 18.78
CA GLY A 96 -3.52 -7.87 18.83
C GLY A 96 -4.12 -7.74 20.22
N GLU A 97 -3.33 -7.99 21.27
CA GLU A 97 -3.71 -7.86 22.68
C GLU A 97 -3.65 -6.39 23.14
N THR A 98 -2.57 -5.69 22.81
CA THR A 98 -2.36 -4.28 23.18
C THR A 98 -3.22 -3.31 22.38
N ASN A 99 -3.81 -3.77 21.28
CA ASN A 99 -4.57 -2.97 20.33
C ASN A 99 -3.79 -1.75 19.80
N THR A 100 -2.46 -1.88 19.73
CA THR A 100 -1.57 -0.81 19.28
C THR A 100 -0.49 -1.40 18.39
N ILE A 101 -0.38 -0.89 17.17
CA ILE A 101 0.74 -1.18 16.26
C ILE A 101 1.64 0.05 16.22
N ARG A 102 2.92 -0.15 16.51
CA ARG A 102 3.96 0.87 16.35
C ARG A 102 4.76 0.54 15.10
N PHE A 103 4.65 1.39 14.09
CA PHE A 103 5.43 1.29 12.87
C PHE A 103 6.85 1.76 13.15
N LYS A 104 7.85 1.04 12.65
CA LYS A 104 9.26 1.28 12.98
C LYS A 104 9.71 2.60 12.36
N ALA A 105 10.17 3.54 13.18
CA ALA A 105 10.74 4.79 12.67
C ALA A 105 12.23 4.64 12.37
N ILE A 106 12.77 5.56 11.58
CA ILE A 106 14.22 5.67 11.34
C ILE A 106 14.90 5.98 12.68
N GLY A 107 15.77 5.08 13.15
CA GLY A 107 16.57 5.26 14.37
C GLY A 107 16.00 4.61 15.63
N ASP A 108 14.97 3.76 15.53
CA ASP A 108 14.62 2.83 16.62
C ASP A 108 15.63 1.65 16.60
N ASP A 109 16.26 1.37 17.75
CA ASP A 109 17.38 0.41 17.88
C ASP A 109 17.03 -1.04 17.49
N ASP A 110 18.03 -1.69 16.88
CA ASP A 110 18.22 -3.11 16.55
C ASP A 110 17.57 -3.69 15.26
N ASP A 111 18.49 -4.12 14.37
CA ASP A 111 18.37 -4.86 13.11
C ASP A 111 17.63 -4.19 11.94
N ASP A 112 18.38 -4.07 10.84
CA ASP A 112 18.17 -3.37 9.55
C ASP A 112 16.94 -3.82 8.72
N GLU A 113 15.81 -4.09 9.36
CA GLU A 113 14.53 -4.34 8.70
C GLU A 113 13.92 -3.00 8.28
N ALA A 114 13.87 -2.72 6.97
CA ALA A 114 13.45 -1.47 6.35
C ALA A 114 12.42 -0.66 7.18
N CYS A 115 12.83 0.54 7.61
CA CYS A 115 11.99 1.47 8.38
C CYS A 115 10.72 1.85 7.60
N ASP A 116 9.65 2.13 8.33
CA ASP A 116 8.39 2.56 7.73
C ASP A 116 8.41 4.08 7.47
N ASP A 117 8.14 4.49 6.23
CA ASP A 117 7.93 5.90 5.92
C ASP A 117 6.57 6.36 6.49
N PRO A 118 6.54 7.38 7.36
CA PRO A 118 5.30 7.79 8.03
C PRO A 118 4.24 8.31 7.06
N GLU A 119 4.64 8.92 5.94
CA GLU A 119 3.71 9.41 4.94
C GLU A 119 3.15 8.26 4.10
N ALA A 120 3.96 7.23 3.82
CA ALA A 120 3.48 5.98 3.20
C ALA A 120 2.47 5.24 4.08
N ILE A 121 2.72 5.16 5.39
CA ILE A 121 1.75 4.58 6.34
C ILE A 121 0.47 5.40 6.36
N LYS A 122 0.57 6.74 6.38
CA LYS A 122 -0.60 7.62 6.33
C LYS A 122 -1.43 7.41 5.05
N LEU A 123 -0.78 7.26 3.88
CA LEU A 123 -1.48 6.97 2.62
C LEU A 123 -2.06 5.56 2.59
N MET A 124 -1.41 4.56 3.19
CA MET A 124 -1.97 3.22 3.38
C MET A 124 -3.22 3.25 4.27
N ILE A 125 -3.18 4.00 5.38
CA ILE A 125 -4.37 4.22 6.22
C ILE A 125 -5.46 4.90 5.41
N HIS A 126 -5.14 5.94 4.64
CA HIS A 126 -6.10 6.61 3.78
C HIS A 126 -6.77 5.62 2.82
N TYR A 127 -5.98 4.74 2.18
CA TYR A 127 -6.47 3.73 1.27
C TYR A 127 -7.51 2.79 1.91
N PHE A 128 -7.31 2.32 3.14
CA PHE A 128 -8.25 1.41 3.79
C PHE A 128 -9.68 1.97 3.90
N TYR A 129 -9.85 3.29 3.87
CA TYR A 129 -11.17 3.92 4.02
C TYR A 129 -11.67 4.63 2.76
N HIS A 130 -10.81 4.84 1.76
CA HIS A 130 -11.17 5.54 0.53
C HIS A 130 -11.06 4.64 -0.71
N LEU A 131 -10.39 3.49 -0.59
CA LEU A 131 -10.03 2.57 -1.67
C LEU A 131 -9.19 3.23 -2.77
N ASP A 132 -8.56 4.36 -2.41
CA ASP A 132 -7.68 5.15 -3.25
C ASP A 132 -6.79 6.03 -2.36
N TYR A 133 -5.72 6.57 -2.93
CA TYR A 133 -4.84 7.55 -2.29
C TYR A 133 -4.26 8.47 -3.37
N THR A 134 -3.75 9.64 -2.99
CA THR A 134 -3.13 10.58 -3.93
C THR A 134 -1.77 10.99 -3.41
N ALA A 135 -0.76 10.99 -4.26
CA ALA A 135 0.57 11.49 -3.93
C ALA A 135 0.98 12.60 -4.89
N THR A 136 0.96 13.83 -4.37
CA THR A 136 1.35 15.04 -5.10
C THR A 136 2.78 15.39 -4.75
N ILE A 137 3.59 15.78 -5.73
CA ILE A 137 4.88 16.41 -5.46
C ILE A 137 4.58 17.71 -4.72
N ALA A 138 4.87 17.76 -3.42
CA ALA A 138 4.76 18.99 -2.67
C ALA A 138 5.81 19.96 -3.23
N SER A 139 5.39 20.90 -4.10
CA SER A 139 6.21 22.05 -4.41
C SER A 139 6.52 22.72 -3.08
N ASN A 140 7.78 22.81 -2.69
CA ASN A 140 8.24 23.45 -1.47
C ASN A 140 7.76 24.92 -1.44
N THR A 141 6.52 25.14 -1.05
CA THR A 141 5.93 26.43 -0.71
C THR A 141 5.13 26.25 0.56
N SER A 142 5.83 25.88 1.64
CA SER A 142 5.31 26.13 2.98
C SER A 142 5.14 27.65 3.14
N PRO A 143 3.96 28.15 3.54
CA PRO A 143 3.87 29.51 4.06
C PRO A 143 4.59 29.53 5.41
N SER A 144 5.76 30.19 5.46
CA SER A 144 6.43 30.54 6.70
C SER A 144 5.49 31.39 7.56
N SER A 145 4.77 30.77 8.48
CA SER A 145 4.13 31.44 9.60
C SER A 145 5.15 31.68 10.71
N ALA A 146 5.59 32.94 10.74
CA ALA A 146 5.84 33.76 11.93
C ALA A 146 6.44 33.08 13.17
N SER A 147 7.73 33.31 13.38
CA SER A 147 8.31 33.38 14.72
C SER A 147 8.53 34.86 15.05
N GLY A 148 7.87 35.32 16.11
CA GLY A 148 7.91 36.70 16.57
C GLY A 148 9.11 36.97 17.47
N THR A 149 9.63 38.18 17.37
CA THR A 149 10.33 38.87 18.47
C THR A 149 9.97 40.35 18.37
N GLY A 150 9.30 40.88 19.40
CA GLY A 150 8.90 42.28 19.45
C GLY A 150 10.04 43.22 19.87
N LEU A 151 9.84 44.53 19.66
CA LEU A 151 9.87 45.56 20.71
C LEU A 151 9.39 46.92 20.14
N ALA A 152 8.80 47.73 21.01
CA ALA A 152 7.93 48.87 20.73
C ALA A 152 8.64 50.21 20.41
N SER A 153 7.93 51.15 19.75
CA SER A 153 7.67 52.51 20.28
C SER A 153 6.84 53.43 19.34
N LYS A 154 5.83 54.09 19.96
CA LYS A 154 5.28 55.46 19.74
C LYS A 154 4.46 55.86 18.49
N ALA A 155 3.15 56.02 18.73
CA ALA A 155 2.27 57.22 18.59
C ALA A 155 2.24 58.12 17.31
N PHE A 156 1.06 58.10 16.64
CA PHE A 156 0.21 59.16 15.97
C PHE A 156 0.81 60.39 15.24
N PRO A 157 0.10 61.11 14.32
CA PRO A 157 -1.24 60.94 13.68
C PRO A 157 -1.23 61.12 12.11
N PRO A 158 -2.39 61.18 11.39
CA PRO A 158 -2.44 61.12 9.91
C PRO A 158 -2.57 62.50 9.23
N PRO A 159 -2.39 62.56 7.90
CA PRO A 159 -3.22 63.45 7.09
C PRO A 159 -3.76 62.82 5.78
N GLU A 160 -4.87 63.40 5.34
CA GLU A 160 -5.65 63.07 4.15
C GLU A 160 -5.06 63.59 2.81
N LYS A 161 -5.65 63.07 1.72
CA LYS A 161 -6.00 63.70 0.41
C LYS A 161 -5.22 63.31 -0.87
N LYS A 162 -6.01 62.62 -1.72
CA LYS A 162 -6.34 62.87 -3.14
C LYS A 162 -5.31 62.69 -4.27
N ASN A 163 -5.84 61.96 -5.26
CA ASN A 163 -5.72 62.09 -6.72
C ASN A 163 -4.52 61.44 -7.44
N GLY A 164 -4.87 60.51 -8.32
CA GLY A 164 -4.54 60.67 -9.74
C GLY A 164 -3.88 59.48 -10.42
N GLY A 165 -4.64 58.78 -11.28
CA GLY A 165 -4.15 58.47 -12.63
C GLY A 165 -3.58 57.06 -12.90
N LYS A 166 -4.43 56.25 -13.53
CA LYS A 166 -4.16 55.39 -14.70
C LYS A 166 -3.03 54.36 -14.62
N ALA A 167 -3.40 53.08 -14.57
CA ALA A 167 -2.76 52.05 -15.38
C ALA A 167 -3.79 51.01 -15.83
N SER A 168 -3.71 50.73 -17.13
CA SER A 168 -4.40 49.76 -17.96
C SER A 168 -4.70 48.41 -17.31
N PHE A 169 -5.97 48.01 -17.36
CA PHE A 169 -6.43 46.65 -17.11
C PHE A 169 -6.33 45.88 -18.43
N GLU A 170 -5.30 45.07 -18.59
CA GLU A 170 -5.21 44.11 -19.70
C GLU A 170 -5.91 42.80 -19.35
N HIS A 171 -6.47 42.22 -20.42
CA HIS A 171 -7.37 41.09 -20.47
C HIS A 171 -6.92 39.86 -19.67
N THR A 172 -7.85 39.39 -18.84
CA THR A 172 -8.52 38.09 -19.06
C THR A 172 -7.67 37.02 -19.75
N THR A 173 -7.01 36.21 -18.93
CA THR A 173 -6.99 34.76 -19.17
C THR A 173 -7.12 34.08 -17.83
N THR A 174 -8.36 34.07 -17.34
CA THR A 174 -8.82 33.11 -16.33
C THR A 174 -8.76 31.72 -16.97
N ARG A 175 -7.58 31.08 -16.99
CA ARG A 175 -7.47 29.63 -17.20
C ARG A 175 -7.91 28.95 -15.91
N ALA A 176 -9.22 28.91 -15.70
CA ALA A 176 -9.82 27.84 -14.92
C ALA A 176 -9.59 26.55 -15.72
N LEU A 177 -8.53 25.82 -15.39
CA LEU A 177 -8.30 24.48 -15.92
C LEU A 177 -8.01 23.57 -14.74
N ALA A 178 -9.02 22.73 -14.48
CA ALA A 178 -8.99 21.44 -13.82
C ALA A 178 -7.91 21.27 -12.74
N SER A 179 -8.37 21.22 -11.49
CA SER A 179 -7.71 20.47 -10.42
C SER A 179 -7.60 18.99 -10.87
N SER A 180 -6.62 18.66 -11.71
CA SER A 180 -6.12 17.30 -11.80
C SER A 180 -5.51 17.00 -10.44
N SER A 181 -6.07 16.00 -9.78
CA SER A 181 -5.42 15.35 -8.65
C SER A 181 -4.06 14.84 -9.15
N HIS A 182 -3.00 15.62 -8.99
CA HIS A 182 -1.68 15.31 -9.52
C HIS A 182 -1.09 14.17 -8.70
N ASP A 183 -1.25 12.95 -9.21
CA ASP A 183 -0.72 11.71 -8.64
C ASP A 183 0.64 11.42 -9.28
N ASP A 184 1.55 12.37 -9.11
CA ASP A 184 2.74 12.54 -9.93
C ASP A 184 4.05 12.32 -9.17
N ASP A 185 3.95 12.05 -7.86
CA ASP A 185 5.07 11.75 -6.98
C ASP A 185 5.49 10.27 -7.08
N MET A 186 6.47 10.02 -7.96
CA MET A 186 7.07 8.71 -8.18
C MET A 186 7.68 8.12 -6.89
N VAL A 187 8.33 8.93 -6.07
CA VAL A 187 9.01 8.47 -4.84
C VAL A 187 7.97 7.99 -3.84
N MET A 188 6.92 8.79 -3.62
CA MET A 188 5.84 8.45 -2.71
C MET A 188 5.08 7.19 -3.18
N HIS A 189 4.85 7.02 -4.47
CA HIS A 189 4.28 5.76 -5.00
C HIS A 189 5.16 4.54 -4.73
N ALA A 190 6.48 4.66 -4.89
CA ALA A 190 7.40 3.59 -4.56
C ALA A 190 7.36 3.25 -3.06
N LYS A 191 7.33 4.26 -2.18
CA LYS A 191 7.21 4.07 -0.72
C LYS A 191 5.88 3.42 -0.32
N VAL A 192 4.76 3.84 -0.91
CA VAL A 192 3.44 3.21 -0.67
C VAL A 192 3.43 1.77 -1.16
N PHE A 193 4.06 1.49 -2.30
CA PHE A 193 4.20 0.12 -2.81
C PHE A 193 4.99 -0.75 -1.82
N ALA A 194 6.13 -0.27 -1.30
CA ALA A 194 6.92 -0.98 -0.32
C ALA A 194 6.13 -1.28 0.97
N ALA A 195 5.42 -0.28 1.51
CA ALA A 195 4.52 -0.47 2.66
C ALA A 195 3.42 -1.51 2.36
N ALA A 196 2.79 -1.44 1.18
CA ALA A 196 1.74 -2.38 0.79
C ALA A 196 2.25 -3.81 0.65
N VAL A 197 3.48 -4.02 0.17
CA VAL A 197 4.13 -5.34 0.13
C VAL A 197 4.42 -5.84 1.55
N LYS A 198 5.07 -5.02 2.39
CA LYS A 198 5.42 -5.36 3.78
C LYS A 198 4.19 -5.76 4.60
N TYR A 199 3.11 -5.00 4.49
CA TYR A 199 1.86 -5.24 5.21
C TYR A 199 0.84 -6.07 4.42
N GLN A 200 1.26 -6.72 3.33
CA GLN A 200 0.45 -7.67 2.55
C GLN A 200 -0.91 -7.12 2.11
N VAL A 201 -0.95 -5.85 1.70
CA VAL A 201 -2.14 -5.17 1.17
C VAL A 201 -2.16 -5.31 -0.36
N ALA A 202 -2.56 -6.49 -0.85
CA ALA A 202 -2.39 -6.87 -2.27
C ALA A 202 -3.10 -5.93 -3.27
N ALA A 203 -4.25 -5.36 -2.91
CA ALA A 203 -4.96 -4.43 -3.77
C ALA A 203 -4.28 -3.04 -3.81
N LEU A 204 -3.68 -2.60 -2.70
CA LEU A 204 -2.91 -1.36 -2.65
C LEU A 204 -1.58 -1.50 -3.39
N SER A 205 -0.89 -2.63 -3.30
CA SER A 205 0.37 -2.83 -4.04
C SER A 205 0.14 -2.77 -5.56
N LYS A 206 -0.94 -3.38 -6.05
CA LYS A 206 -1.35 -3.26 -7.47
C LYS A 206 -1.68 -1.82 -7.86
N LEU A 207 -2.42 -1.10 -7.01
CA LEU A 207 -2.78 0.30 -7.26
C LEU A 207 -1.53 1.19 -7.29
N ALA A 208 -0.62 1.02 -6.33
CA ALA A 208 0.60 1.80 -6.23
C ALA A 208 1.55 1.52 -7.39
N ALA A 209 1.65 0.28 -7.87
CA ALA A 209 2.40 -0.05 -9.07
C ALA A 209 1.83 0.61 -10.33
N LYS A 210 0.50 0.63 -10.46
CA LYS A 210 -0.17 1.33 -11.56
C LYS A 210 0.15 2.83 -11.53
N LYS A 211 -0.06 3.49 -10.37
CA LYS A 211 0.18 4.92 -10.20
C LYS A 211 1.66 5.29 -10.39
N PHE A 212 2.58 4.48 -9.86
CA PHE A 212 4.01 4.63 -10.11
C PHE A 212 4.35 4.61 -11.61
N LYS A 213 3.80 3.63 -12.34
CA LYS A 213 4.01 3.51 -13.78
C LYS A 213 3.49 4.74 -14.53
N GLU A 214 2.27 5.17 -14.23
CA GLU A 214 1.65 6.36 -14.83
C GLU A 214 2.48 7.63 -14.53
N ALA A 215 2.93 7.80 -13.28
CA ALA A 215 3.79 8.92 -12.90
C ALA A 215 5.13 8.89 -13.64
N VAL A 216 5.80 7.74 -13.75
CA VAL A 216 7.08 7.59 -14.46
C VAL A 216 6.93 7.85 -15.96
N GLU A 217 5.85 7.41 -16.58
CA GLU A 217 5.60 7.64 -18.01
C GLU A 217 5.54 9.14 -18.36
N VAL A 218 5.04 9.96 -17.44
CA VAL A 218 4.95 11.42 -17.61
C VAL A 218 6.23 12.13 -17.13
N ASN A 219 6.81 11.67 -16.01
CA ASN A 219 7.81 12.40 -15.23
C ASN A 219 9.20 11.75 -15.20
N TRP A 220 9.55 10.86 -16.14
CA TRP A 220 10.87 10.21 -16.17
C TRP A 220 12.06 11.18 -16.22
N ARG A 221 11.88 12.44 -16.63
CA ARG A 221 12.92 13.50 -16.65
C ARG A 221 13.00 14.30 -15.35
N HIS A 222 12.11 14.07 -14.40
CA HIS A 222 12.05 14.82 -13.15
C HIS A 222 13.24 14.45 -12.25
N GLU A 223 13.74 15.40 -11.46
CA GLU A 223 14.89 15.22 -10.57
C GLU A 223 14.69 14.07 -9.57
N THR A 224 13.45 13.85 -9.13
CA THR A 224 13.10 12.76 -8.21
C THR A 224 13.12 11.36 -8.84
N PHE A 225 13.34 11.22 -10.15
CA PHE A 225 13.40 9.91 -10.79
C PHE A 225 14.55 9.05 -10.23
N ALA A 226 15.73 9.65 -10.00
CA ALA A 226 16.87 8.93 -9.43
C ALA A 226 16.56 8.40 -8.02
N GLU A 227 15.94 9.23 -7.18
CA GLU A 227 15.49 8.85 -5.83
C GLU A 227 14.41 7.77 -5.88
N ALA A 228 13.48 7.84 -6.84
CA ALA A 228 12.43 6.84 -7.00
C ALA A 228 13.02 5.47 -7.37
N VAL A 229 14.00 5.42 -8.29
CA VAL A 229 14.72 4.19 -8.64
C VAL A 229 15.47 3.64 -7.43
N HIS A 230 16.20 4.49 -6.70
CA HIS A 230 16.89 4.07 -5.48
C HIS A 230 15.90 3.47 -4.46
N THR A 231 14.77 4.14 -4.24
CA THR A 231 13.71 3.70 -3.32
C THR A 231 13.17 2.32 -3.72
N VAL A 232 12.87 2.12 -5.01
CA VAL A 232 12.39 0.81 -5.51
C VAL A 232 13.37 -0.31 -5.16
N TYR A 233 14.66 -0.14 -5.43
CA TYR A 233 15.65 -1.20 -5.22
C TYR A 233 16.09 -1.39 -3.76
N SER A 234 15.94 -0.36 -2.91
CA SER A 234 16.32 -0.42 -1.49
C SER A 234 15.19 -0.89 -0.57
N THR A 235 13.94 -0.71 -0.96
CA THR A 235 12.76 -0.97 -0.10
C THR A 235 11.93 -2.17 -0.54
N THR A 236 12.23 -2.76 -1.69
CA THR A 236 11.55 -3.96 -2.18
C THR A 236 12.55 -5.09 -2.45
N PRO A 237 12.26 -6.33 -2.02
CA PRO A 237 13.08 -7.50 -2.35
C PRO A 237 13.23 -7.75 -3.86
N ALA A 238 14.27 -8.48 -4.25
CA ALA A 238 14.64 -8.70 -5.66
C ALA A 238 13.61 -9.50 -6.47
N ASP A 239 12.83 -10.36 -5.82
CA ASP A 239 11.73 -11.15 -6.40
C ASP A 239 10.46 -10.32 -6.66
N ILE A 240 10.33 -9.16 -6.03
CA ILE A 240 9.21 -8.25 -6.25
C ILE A 240 9.49 -7.35 -7.46
N ARG A 241 9.15 -7.86 -8.64
CA ARG A 241 9.53 -7.25 -9.93
C ARG A 241 8.71 -6.06 -10.41
N ALA A 242 7.51 -5.84 -9.87
CA ALA A 242 6.54 -4.91 -10.44
C ALA A 242 7.08 -3.49 -10.69
N LEU A 243 7.78 -2.89 -9.72
CA LEU A 243 8.34 -1.53 -9.89
C LEU A 243 9.75 -1.57 -10.49
N ARG A 244 10.53 -2.60 -10.17
CA ARG A 244 11.88 -2.80 -10.71
C ARG A 244 11.87 -2.89 -12.23
N ASP A 245 10.90 -3.61 -12.80
CA ASP A 245 10.73 -3.73 -14.24
C ASP A 245 10.34 -2.41 -14.90
N VAL A 246 9.51 -1.57 -14.25
CA VAL A 246 9.17 -0.22 -14.73
C VAL A 246 10.41 0.68 -14.71
N ALA A 247 11.18 0.66 -13.62
CA ALA A 247 12.42 1.43 -13.48
C ALA A 247 13.45 1.02 -14.54
N THR A 248 13.74 -0.27 -14.69
CA THR A 248 14.71 -0.80 -15.66
C THR A 248 14.26 -0.55 -17.09
N THR A 249 12.98 -0.73 -17.41
CA THR A 249 12.46 -0.44 -18.75
C THR A 249 12.57 1.05 -19.09
N THR A 250 12.32 1.94 -18.12
CA THR A 250 12.45 3.39 -18.32
C THR A 250 13.91 3.80 -18.52
N LEU A 251 14.82 3.28 -17.69
CA LEU A 251 16.26 3.51 -17.80
C LEU A 251 16.81 3.04 -19.14
N ASP A 252 16.42 1.84 -19.60
CA ASP A 252 16.84 1.28 -20.90
C ASP A 252 16.29 2.10 -22.08
N ARG A 253 14.99 2.42 -22.06
CA ARG A 253 14.33 3.17 -23.14
C ARG A 253 14.87 4.60 -23.30
N HIS A 254 15.31 5.23 -22.23
CA HIS A 254 15.81 6.60 -22.22
C HIS A 254 17.30 6.67 -21.82
N ALA A 255 18.06 5.61 -22.08
CA ALA A 255 19.45 5.47 -21.65
C ALA A 255 20.35 6.60 -22.15
N ASP A 256 20.12 7.05 -23.39
CA ASP A 256 20.84 8.15 -24.03
C ASP A 256 20.76 9.46 -23.23
N THR A 257 19.63 9.70 -22.57
CA THR A 257 19.40 10.91 -21.77
C THR A 257 19.69 10.68 -20.29
N LEU A 258 19.13 9.61 -19.70
CA LEU A 258 19.18 9.36 -18.26
C LEU A 258 20.57 8.97 -17.77
N LEU A 259 21.35 8.21 -18.54
CA LEU A 259 22.70 7.81 -18.15
C LEU A 259 23.75 8.91 -18.35
N GLN A 260 23.32 10.12 -18.72
CA GLN A 260 24.16 11.33 -18.68
C GLN A 260 23.89 12.16 -17.42
N LEU A 261 22.79 11.91 -16.71
CA LEU A 261 22.43 12.64 -15.50
C LEU A 261 23.22 12.10 -14.31
N GLY A 262 23.98 12.98 -13.64
CA GLY A 262 24.89 12.58 -12.56
C GLY A 262 24.21 11.81 -11.42
N GLU A 263 23.00 12.21 -11.02
CA GLU A 263 22.23 11.57 -9.95
C GLU A 263 21.79 10.15 -10.33
N VAL A 264 21.29 9.97 -11.56
CA VAL A 264 20.90 8.65 -12.08
C VAL A 264 22.12 7.73 -12.19
N VAL A 265 23.25 8.24 -12.71
CA VAL A 265 24.50 7.47 -12.83
C VAL A 265 25.01 7.04 -11.46
N GLN A 266 24.91 7.88 -10.43
CA GLN A 266 25.29 7.53 -9.07
C GLN A 266 24.44 6.37 -8.54
N VAL A 267 23.11 6.44 -8.69
CA VAL A 267 22.19 5.37 -8.25
C VAL A 267 22.46 4.06 -8.99
N VAL A 268 22.62 4.10 -10.31
CA VAL A 268 22.92 2.92 -11.12
C VAL A 268 24.25 2.29 -10.70
N LYS A 269 25.31 3.08 -10.50
CA LYS A 269 26.63 2.56 -10.09
C LYS A 269 26.65 2.03 -8.66
N ALA A 270 25.82 2.57 -7.77
CA ALA A 270 25.76 2.16 -6.38
C ALA A 270 25.08 0.78 -6.19
N SER A 271 24.15 0.40 -7.07
CA SER A 271 23.41 -0.86 -6.95
C SER A 271 23.78 -1.88 -8.01
N LYS A 272 24.35 -3.01 -7.57
CA LYS A 272 24.68 -4.16 -8.43
C LYS A 272 23.44 -4.75 -9.09
N GLU A 273 22.30 -4.71 -8.41
CA GLU A 273 21.03 -5.23 -8.92
C GLU A 273 20.51 -4.40 -10.09
N ILE A 274 20.60 -3.07 -10.00
CA ILE A 274 20.21 -2.18 -11.12
C ILE A 274 21.08 -2.47 -12.35
N MET A 275 22.40 -2.58 -12.16
CA MET A 275 23.34 -2.88 -13.26
C MET A 275 23.06 -4.23 -13.90
N PHE A 276 22.78 -5.25 -13.08
CA PHE A 276 22.44 -6.59 -13.57
C PHE A 276 21.11 -6.59 -14.34
N ASP A 277 20.07 -5.96 -13.81
CA ASP A 277 18.77 -5.87 -14.48
C ASP A 277 18.87 -5.12 -15.81
N LEU A 278 19.65 -4.04 -15.90
CA LEU A 278 19.92 -3.34 -17.16
C LEU A 278 20.68 -4.20 -18.17
N LEU A 279 21.67 -4.97 -17.72
CA LEU A 279 22.40 -5.91 -18.57
C LEU A 279 21.48 -6.99 -19.14
N CYS A 280 20.61 -7.56 -18.31
CA CYS A 280 19.60 -8.53 -18.74
C CYS A 280 18.63 -7.90 -19.74
N LYS A 281 18.12 -6.71 -19.44
CA LYS A 281 17.19 -5.97 -20.30
C LYS A 281 17.78 -5.70 -21.68
N GLY A 282 19.00 -5.18 -21.76
CA GLY A 282 19.67 -4.87 -23.03
C GLY A 282 20.00 -6.11 -23.87
N ARG A 283 20.00 -7.31 -23.27
CA ARG A 283 20.17 -8.61 -23.97
C ARG A 283 18.85 -9.32 -24.26
N GLY A 284 17.71 -8.73 -23.93
CA GLY A 284 16.41 -9.38 -24.05
C GLY A 284 16.21 -10.57 -23.11
N LEU A 285 17.00 -10.66 -22.03
CA LEU A 285 16.87 -11.71 -21.03
C LEU A 285 15.85 -11.28 -19.97
N ALA A 286 15.01 -12.23 -19.53
CA ALA A 286 14.24 -12.03 -18.31
C ALA A 286 15.21 -12.01 -17.11
N SER A 287 15.02 -11.07 -16.18
CA SER A 287 15.72 -11.09 -14.89
C SER A 287 15.28 -12.34 -14.12
N VAL A 288 16.12 -13.37 -14.08
CA VAL A 288 15.89 -14.61 -13.33
C VAL A 288 16.84 -14.63 -12.16
N GLU A 289 16.32 -14.74 -10.94
CA GLU A 289 17.15 -15.16 -9.82
C GLU A 289 17.39 -16.68 -9.86
N PRO A 290 18.60 -17.15 -9.54
CA PRO A 290 18.87 -18.57 -9.39
C PRO A 290 18.05 -19.12 -8.21
N LYS A 291 17.21 -20.12 -8.47
CA LYS A 291 16.60 -20.93 -7.39
C LYS A 291 17.73 -21.47 -6.51
N ALA A 292 17.76 -21.08 -5.24
CA ALA A 292 18.69 -21.67 -4.28
C ALA A 292 18.54 -23.19 -4.30
N SER A 293 19.61 -23.90 -4.66
CA SER A 293 19.66 -25.36 -4.61
C SER A 293 19.57 -25.79 -3.14
N SER A 294 18.44 -26.41 -2.77
CA SER A 294 18.31 -27.08 -1.49
C SER A 294 19.15 -28.36 -1.52
N SER A 295 20.39 -28.26 -1.05
CA SER A 295 21.24 -29.40 -0.74
C SER A 295 20.59 -30.20 0.39
N SER A 296 19.86 -31.26 0.03
CA SER A 296 19.30 -32.22 0.96
C SER A 296 20.44 -33.13 1.46
N SER A 297 20.96 -32.89 2.67
CA SER A 297 21.77 -33.88 3.38
C SER A 297 20.91 -34.52 4.48
N ASN A 298 20.52 -35.77 4.19
CA ASN A 298 19.96 -36.68 5.17
C ASN A 298 21.03 -37.02 6.23
N MET A 299 20.80 -36.65 7.49
CA MET A 299 21.26 -37.44 8.63
C MET A 299 20.15 -37.49 9.68
N ARG A 300 19.77 -38.72 10.01
CA ARG A 300 18.91 -39.08 11.14
C ARG A 300 19.74 -38.89 12.41
N ASP A 301 19.21 -38.16 13.39
CA ASP A 301 19.61 -38.37 14.77
C ASP A 301 18.43 -38.14 15.72
N ASP A 302 18.14 -39.18 16.49
CA ASP A 302 17.06 -39.28 17.47
C ASP A 302 17.52 -38.68 18.81
N ARG A 303 17.23 -37.41 19.08
CA ARG A 303 17.13 -36.90 20.47
C ARG A 303 16.47 -35.52 20.58
N ALA A 304 15.40 -35.43 21.37
CA ALA A 304 14.81 -34.15 21.77
C ALA A 304 15.67 -33.44 22.84
N PRO A 305 15.78 -32.10 22.76
CA PRO A 305 15.71 -31.29 23.97
C PRO A 305 14.85 -30.02 23.84
N VAL A 306 14.03 -29.83 24.88
CA VAL A 306 13.82 -28.64 25.71
C VAL A 306 13.99 -27.24 25.08
N TYR A 307 12.89 -26.49 25.17
CA TYR A 307 12.70 -25.05 24.95
C TYR A 307 13.94 -24.15 25.10
N GLY A 308 14.23 -23.40 24.05
CA GLY A 308 15.12 -22.23 24.03
C GLY A 308 14.79 -21.37 22.81
N ASN A 309 14.42 -20.12 23.04
CA ASN A 309 14.09 -19.13 22.01
C ASN A 309 15.28 -18.86 21.08
N THR A 310 15.07 -18.99 19.78
CA THR A 310 15.86 -18.34 18.73
C THR A 310 15.08 -18.43 17.42
N TYR A 311 14.48 -17.32 17.00
CA TYR A 311 13.81 -17.23 15.70
C TYR A 311 14.88 -17.09 14.63
N HIS A 312 15.24 -18.21 14.00
CA HIS A 312 15.96 -18.21 12.73
C HIS A 312 14.95 -18.11 11.59
N GLY A 313 15.14 -17.11 10.73
CA GLY A 313 14.39 -16.91 9.51
C GLY A 313 14.41 -18.17 8.63
N ARG A 314 13.22 -18.59 8.21
CA ARG A 314 13.03 -19.52 7.09
C ARG A 314 11.86 -19.06 6.23
N SER A 315 12.21 -18.73 4.99
CA SER A 315 11.53 -19.10 3.75
C SER A 315 10.01 -19.10 3.79
N TYR A 316 9.40 -18.09 3.17
CA TYR A 316 7.98 -18.04 2.85
C TYR A 316 7.57 -19.25 1.99
N GLY A 317 7.14 -20.31 2.66
CA GLY A 317 6.46 -21.46 2.07
C GLY A 317 4.95 -21.22 2.15
N PHE A 318 4.35 -20.89 1.02
CA PHE A 318 2.91 -20.71 0.87
C PHE A 318 2.21 -22.06 1.10
N VAL A 319 1.45 -22.18 2.19
CA VAL A 319 0.44 -23.25 2.35
C VAL A 319 -0.89 -22.56 2.54
N CYS A 320 -1.62 -22.39 1.43
CA CYS A 320 -2.97 -21.88 1.44
C CYS A 320 -3.91 -22.95 2.01
N SER A 321 -4.30 -22.81 3.27
CA SER A 321 -5.42 -23.56 3.85
C SER A 321 -6.70 -22.80 3.58
N ASN A 322 -7.26 -22.95 2.38
CA ASN A 322 -8.70 -23.05 2.12
C ASN A 322 -8.95 -23.18 0.61
N GLY A 323 -9.74 -24.19 0.25
CA GLY A 323 -9.91 -24.66 -1.11
C GLY A 323 -10.47 -23.62 -2.08
N CYS A 324 -9.63 -23.24 -3.04
CA CYS A 324 -10.07 -22.82 -4.37
C CYS A 324 -9.57 -23.89 -5.35
N LYS A 325 -10.50 -24.70 -5.87
CA LYS A 325 -10.23 -25.60 -6.99
C LYS A 325 -9.83 -24.75 -8.19
N HIS A 326 -8.56 -24.81 -8.57
CA HIS A 326 -8.13 -24.40 -9.90
C HIS A 326 -8.71 -25.38 -10.92
N PHE A 327 -9.62 -24.90 -11.77
CA PHE A 327 -9.81 -25.44 -13.10
C PHE A 327 -8.92 -24.62 -14.04
N TYR A 328 -7.83 -25.22 -14.49
CA TYR A 328 -7.26 -24.93 -15.80
C TYR A 328 -7.06 -26.29 -16.47
N ASP A 329 -7.97 -26.61 -17.37
CA ASP A 329 -7.84 -27.68 -18.33
C ASP A 329 -8.10 -27.06 -19.72
N ASN A 330 -7.54 -27.70 -20.74
CA ASN A 330 -7.27 -27.26 -22.12
C ASN A 330 -5.81 -26.77 -22.27
N GLY A 331 -4.85 -27.59 -22.70
CA GLY A 331 -4.94 -28.68 -23.65
C GLY A 331 -4.24 -28.24 -24.93
N TYR A 332 -2.94 -28.52 -25.01
CA TYR A 332 -2.21 -28.60 -26.27
C TYR A 332 -1.34 -29.85 -26.22
N SER A 333 -1.50 -30.65 -27.27
CA SER A 333 -0.97 -31.97 -27.51
C SER A 333 -0.02 -31.90 -28.70
N TYR A 334 1.02 -32.74 -28.66
CA TYR A 334 1.94 -33.15 -29.74
C TYR A 334 3.03 -32.12 -30.13
N ASP A 335 4.31 -32.47 -30.34
CA ASP A 335 4.95 -33.76 -30.66
C ASP A 335 6.33 -33.91 -29.96
N ASP A 336 6.61 -35.13 -29.50
CA ASP A 336 7.96 -35.62 -29.19
C ASP A 336 8.63 -36.05 -30.51
N ASP A 337 9.66 -35.33 -30.96
CA ASP A 337 10.65 -35.87 -31.91
C ASP A 337 12.00 -35.95 -31.19
N TYR A 338 12.34 -37.19 -30.82
CA TYR A 338 13.68 -37.62 -30.48
C TYR A 338 14.47 -37.77 -31.78
N ASP A 339 15.48 -36.93 -31.98
CA ASP A 339 16.60 -37.25 -32.86
C ASP A 339 17.82 -37.59 -31.99
N ASP A 340 17.99 -38.89 -31.79
CA ASP A 340 19.28 -39.53 -31.50
C ASP A 340 20.12 -39.45 -32.78
N ASP A 341 21.22 -38.69 -32.78
CA ASP A 341 22.40 -38.98 -33.60
C ASP A 341 23.55 -38.05 -33.21
N TYR A 342 24.55 -38.58 -32.51
CA TYR A 342 25.95 -38.28 -32.77
C TYR A 342 26.82 -39.41 -32.21
N ALA A 343 27.10 -40.38 -33.08
CA ALA A 343 28.33 -41.15 -33.05
C ALA A 343 29.35 -40.44 -33.97
N ASP A 344 30.44 -39.94 -33.39
CA ASP A 344 31.83 -40.32 -33.73
C ASP A 344 32.81 -39.74 -32.70
#